data_AF-A0A960TQL4-F1
#
_entry.id   AF-A0A960TQL4-F1
#
_cell.length_a   1.000
_cell.length_b   1.000
_cell.length_c   1.000
_cell.angle_alpha   90.00
_cell.angle_beta   90.00
_cell.angle_gamma   90.00
#
_symmetry.space_group_name_H-M   'P 1'
#
loop_
_entity.id
_entity.type
_entity.pdbx_description
1 polymer ?
#
loop_
_entity_poly.entity_id
_entity_poly.type
_entity_poly.pdbx_seq_one_letter_code
_entity_poly.pdbx_strand_id
1 'polypeptide(L)' 'MTKDRIKIFGTDGVRGRANELPMTVEVALALGRAAGKIFRRHNGKHKVVIGKDTRLSCY' A
#
# COMPACT_ATOMS: atom_id res chain seq x y z
N MET A 1 17.28 -12.79 -16.57
CA MET A 1 16.31 -11.67 -16.55
C MET A 1 16.34 -11.04 -15.16
N THR A 2 17.19 -10.04 -14.98
CA THR A 2 17.16 -9.17 -13.80
C THR A 2 15.80 -8.50 -13.77
N LYS A 3 14.94 -8.90 -12.83
CA LYS A 3 13.61 -8.31 -12.67
C LYS A 3 13.85 -6.88 -12.17
N ASP A 4 13.74 -5.88 -13.04
CA ASP A 4 13.84 -4.48 -12.63
C ASP A 4 12.84 -4.26 -11.49
N ARG A 5 13.37 -3.99 -10.30
CA ARG A 5 12.54 -3.80 -9.12
C ARG A 5 11.87 -2.44 -9.26
N ILE A 6 10.57 -2.45 -9.51
CA ILE A 6 9.77 -1.23 -9.55
C ILE A 6 9.91 -0.51 -8.20
N LYS A 7 10.47 0.70 -8.23
CA LYS A 7 10.55 1.57 -7.06
C LYS A 7 9.19 2.21 -6.84
N ILE A 8 8.42 1.69 -5.87
CA ILE A 8 7.05 2.15 -5.61
C ILE A 8 6.95 3.21 -4.50
N PHE A 9 7.97 3.37 -3.66
CA PHE A 9 7.99 4.36 -2.57
C PHE A 9 8.81 5.60 -2.93
N GLY A 10 8.17 6.76 -2.88
CA GLY A 10 8.80 8.09 -2.85
C GLY A 10 8.67 8.75 -1.48
N THR A 11 8.90 10.07 -1.41
CA THR A 11 8.78 10.87 -0.18
C THR A 11 7.37 10.78 0.42
N ASP A 12 6.35 10.85 -0.43
CA ASP A 12 4.93 10.86 -0.02
C ASP A 12 4.27 9.47 -0.09
N GLY A 13 5.07 8.39 0.00
CA GLY A 13 4.58 7.01 -0.11
C GLY A 13 4.42 6.52 -1.55
N VAL A 14 3.40 5.69 -1.80
CA VAL A 14 3.11 5.12 -3.12
C VAL A 14 2.13 6.02 -3.85
N ARG A 15 2.51 6.51 -5.03
CA ARG A 15 1.69 7.40 -5.87
C ARG A 15 1.71 6.95 -7.33
N GLY A 16 0.61 7.17 -8.03
CA GLY A 16 0.44 6.81 -9.44
C GLY A 16 -0.99 7.08 -9.91
N ARG A 17 -1.22 6.87 -11.21
CA ARG A 17 -2.58 6.89 -11.77
C ARG A 17 -3.29 5.60 -11.38
N ALA A 18 -4.55 5.70 -10.95
CA ALA A 18 -5.35 4.54 -10.59
C ALA A 18 -5.40 3.53 -11.74
N ASN A 19 -5.32 2.24 -11.41
CA ASN A 19 -5.29 1.11 -12.35
C ASN A 19 -4.02 1.02 -13.21
N GLU A 20 -2.97 1.78 -12.88
CA GLU A 20 -1.65 1.67 -13.49
C GLU A 20 -0.59 1.41 -12.41
N LEU A 21 0.48 0.70 -12.74
CA LEU A 21 1.60 0.54 -11.81
C LEU A 21 2.18 1.91 -11.45
N PRO A 22 2.41 2.23 -10.16
CA PRO A 22 2.31 1.33 -8.99
C PRO A 22 0.97 1.36 -8.23
N MET A 23 -0.05 2.07 -8.72
CA MET A 23 -1.36 2.24 -8.08
C MET A 23 -2.43 1.27 -8.62
N THR A 24 -2.14 -0.04 -8.53
CA THR A 24 -3.13 -1.11 -8.81
C THR A 24 -3.67 -1.71 -7.52
N VAL A 25 -4.82 -2.40 -7.60
CA VAL A 25 -5.46 -3.06 -6.45
C VAL A 25 -4.55 -4.13 -5.85
N GLU A 26 -3.82 -4.88 -6.68
CA GLU A 26 -2.91 -5.94 -6.25
C GLU A 26 -1.75 -5.36 -5.43
N VAL A 27 -1.20 -4.22 -5.85
CA VAL A 27 -0.14 -3.53 -5.12
C VAL A 27 -0.67 -3.00 -3.78
N ALA A 28 -1.85 -2.39 -3.76
CA ALA A 28 -2.47 -1.90 -2.52
C ALA A 28 -2.73 -3.03 -1.51
N LEU A 29 -3.27 -4.16 -1.98
CA LEU A 29 -3.52 -5.34 -1.13
C LEU A 29 -2.21 -5.94 -0.61
N ALA A 30 -1.21 -6.09 -1.47
CA ALA A 30 0.11 -6.59 -1.09
C ALA A 30 0.76 -5.67 -0.04
N LEU A 31 0.66 -4.36 -0.21
CA LEU A 31 1.16 -3.36 0.71
C LEU A 31 0.47 -3.45 2.08
N GLY A 32 -0.86 -3.54 2.11
CA GLY A 32 -1.62 -3.69 3.35
C GLY A 32 -1.25 -4.97 4.12
N ARG A 33 -1.10 -6.10 3.41
CA ARG A 33 -0.64 -7.37 4.00
C ARG A 33 0.78 -7.26 4.56
N ALA A 34 1.69 -6.63 3.82
CA ALA A 34 3.06 -6.40 4.27
C ALA A 34 3.09 -5.51 5.52
N ALA A 35 2.36 -4.39 5.51
CA ALA A 35 2.21 -3.51 6.66
C ALA A 35 1.66 -4.26 7.88
N GLY A 36 0.60 -5.04 7.72
CA GLY A 36 0.03 -5.85 8.81
C GLY A 36 0.99 -6.91 9.35
N LYS A 37 1.88 -7.46 8.52
CA LYS A 37 2.94 -8.38 8.98
C LYS A 37 4.04 -7.63 9.74
N ILE A 38 4.48 -6.48 9.24
CA ILE A 38 5.60 -5.70 9.79
C ILE A 38 5.21 -5.00 11.10
N PHE A 39 4.03 -4.41 11.16
CA PHE A 39 3.57 -3.63 12.32
C PHE A 39 2.89 -4.46 13.40
N ARG A 40 2.81 -5.78 13.23
CA ARG A 40 2.34 -6.69 14.27
C ARG A 40 3.31 -6.65 15.46
N ARG A 41 2.85 -6.18 16.61
CA ARG A 41 3.63 -6.12 17.85
C ARG A 41 2.91 -6.85 18.99
N HIS A 42 3.64 -7.72 19.70
CA HIS A 42 3.24 -8.46 20.91
C HIS A 42 1.83 -9.09 20.90
N ASN A 43 1.44 -9.73 22.00
CA ASN A 43 0.09 -10.28 22.15
C ASN A 43 -0.90 -9.14 22.41
N GLY A 44 -1.97 -9.07 21.63
CA GLY A 44 -3.04 -8.07 21.80
C GLY A 44 -3.89 -7.87 20.55
N LYS A 45 -4.93 -7.04 20.68
CA LYS A 45 -5.77 -6.64 19.54
C LYS A 45 -5.04 -5.57 18.71
N HIS A 46 -4.75 -5.87 17.45
CA HIS A 46 -4.18 -4.89 16.51
C HIS A 46 -5.30 -4.07 15.88
N LYS A 47 -5.11 -2.75 15.81
CA LYS A 47 -6.05 -1.81 15.18
C LYS A 47 -5.28 -0.98 14.16
N VAL A 48 -5.97 -0.60 13.08
CA VAL A 48 -5.45 0.29 12.03
C VAL A 48 -6.49 1.37 11.79
N VAL A 49 -6.04 2.62 11.63
CA VAL A 49 -6.88 3.73 11.19
C VAL A 49 -6.65 3.92 9.69
N ILE A 50 -7.73 3.90 8.92
CA ILE A 50 -7.69 4.11 7.47
C ILE A 50 -8.37 5.45 7.17
N GLY A 51 -7.60 6.40 6.68
CA GLY A 51 -8.10 7.64 6.11
C GLY A 51 -8.11 7.56 4.59
N LYS A 52 -9.06 8.23 3.95
CA LYS A 52 -9.13 8.39 2.50
C LYS A 52 -9.38 9.85 2.14
N ASP A 53 -9.05 10.24 0.91
CA ASP A 53 -9.40 11.56 0.39
C ASP A 53 -10.76 11.54 -0.35
N THR A 54 -11.03 12.58 -1.15
CA THR A 54 -12.25 12.74 -1.94
C THR A 54 -12.15 12.17 -3.36
N ARG A 55 -11.03 11.58 -3.77
CA ARG A 55 -10.86 11.04 -5.14
C ARG A 55 -11.77 9.84 -5.36
N LEU A 56 -12.25 9.71 -6.59
CA LEU A 56 -13.07 8.57 -7.01
C LEU A 56 -12.34 7.23 -6.81
N SER A 57 -11.02 7.19 -7.02
CA SER A 57 -10.20 6.00 -6.81
C SER A 57 -10.09 5.53 -5.36
N CYS A 58 -10.61 6.31 -4.40
CA CYS A 58 -10.66 5.95 -2.98
C CYS A 58 -12.02 5.36 -2.55
N TYR A 59 -12.92 5.10 -3.51
CA TYR A 59 -14.21 4.40 -3.33
C TYR A 59 -14.23 3.12 -4.16
#